data_AF-A0A7J2U4X2-F1
#
_entry.id   AF-A0A7J2U4X2-F1
#
_cell.length_a   1.000
_cell.length_b   1.000
_cell.length_c   1.000
_cell.angle_alpha   90.00
_cell.angle_beta   90.00
_cell.angle_gamma   90.00
#
_symmetry.space_group_name_H-M   'P 1'
#
loop_
_entity.id
_entity.type
_entity.pdbx_description
1 polymer ?
#
loop_
_entity_poly.entity_id
_entity_poly.type
_entity_poly.pdbx_seq_one_letter_code
_entity_poly.pdbx_strand_id
1 'polypeptide(L)'
;MFLPNEPLAYLGENSKETLIEHSIGVACFAKKMFSQRIKALSYKKTLGIDPIKLLLLSSALHDVGKASEYYYKPLRNGIQSEISFGGHHIVSGIILYKASQYASNNEHRNLLRLATKIVVSHHQAFKLNIHKDSDKLIGRVEGICKELRVDWIKKLLDETLKRMYLDSETVKILLQTLQNPDRGGICKAIYSNVDYINRLNLNGIELKLFRTITGAIIISDYIVASINRKEKSLLAQLFMNELKLSDEVLRKMLSDCIAETY
;
A
#
# COMPACT_ATOMS: atom_id res chain seq x y z
N MET A 1 -12.18 25.72 -0.79
CA MET A 1 -11.39 24.98 0.21
C MET A 1 -9.96 24.85 -0.33
N PHE A 2 -8.94 25.43 0.32
CA PHE A 2 -7.54 25.24 -0.10
C PHE A 2 -7.17 23.77 0.07
N LEU A 3 -6.67 23.13 -0.98
CA LEU A 3 -6.19 21.75 -0.87
C LEU A 3 -4.71 21.79 -0.40
N PRO A 4 -4.34 21.01 0.63
CA PRO A 4 -3.01 21.06 1.25
C PRO A 4 -1.91 20.62 0.26
N ASN A 5 -0.69 21.16 0.29
CA ASN A 5 0.34 20.76 -0.68
C ASN A 5 0.84 19.29 -0.53
N GLU A 6 0.11 18.46 0.20
CA GLU A 6 0.40 17.08 0.57
C GLU A 6 -0.47 16.10 -0.22
N PRO A 7 0.07 14.96 -0.68
CA PRO A 7 -0.71 13.91 -1.30
C PRO A 7 -1.81 13.39 -0.36
N LEU A 8 -3.01 13.22 -0.91
CA LEU A 8 -4.16 12.69 -0.18
C LEU A 8 -4.36 11.21 -0.51
N ALA A 9 -4.71 10.42 0.50
CA ALA A 9 -5.26 9.07 0.28
C ALA A 9 -6.74 9.15 -0.10
N TYR A 10 -7.49 10.04 0.57
CA TYR A 10 -8.93 10.23 0.41
C TYR A 10 -9.34 11.69 0.63
N LEU A 11 -10.39 12.12 -0.07
CA LEU A 11 -11.12 13.37 0.14
C LEU A 11 -12.60 13.03 0.29
N GLY A 12 -13.18 13.32 1.44
CA GLY A 12 -14.62 13.24 1.69
C GLY A 12 -15.26 14.62 1.65
N GLU A 13 -16.59 14.70 1.74
CA GLU A 13 -17.33 15.97 1.66
C GLU A 13 -16.86 17.00 2.71
N ASN A 14 -16.48 16.53 3.91
CA ASN A 14 -16.06 17.36 5.04
C ASN A 14 -14.74 16.90 5.71
N SER A 15 -13.95 16.08 5.03
CA SER A 15 -12.73 15.46 5.60
C SER A 15 -11.63 15.29 4.56
N LYS A 16 -10.39 15.43 5.01
CA LYS A 16 -9.19 15.12 4.23
C LYS A 16 -8.37 14.11 5.01
N GLU A 17 -7.83 13.13 4.31
CA GLU A 17 -6.90 12.17 4.87
C GLU A 17 -5.63 12.18 4.01
N THR A 18 -4.51 12.56 4.61
CA THR A 18 -3.23 12.55 3.91
C THR A 18 -2.79 11.13 3.63
N LEU A 19 -1.95 10.95 2.61
CA LEU A 19 -1.39 9.65 2.27
C LEU A 19 -0.60 9.04 3.44
N ILE A 20 0.14 9.86 4.19
CA ILE A 20 0.95 9.40 5.32
C ILE A 20 0.04 8.94 6.46
N GLU A 21 -0.94 9.75 6.87
CA GLU A 21 -1.90 9.38 7.93
C GLU A 21 -2.59 8.06 7.59
N HIS A 22 -3.04 7.92 6.34
CA HIS A 22 -3.71 6.72 5.88
C HIS A 22 -2.80 5.50 5.92
N SER A 23 -1.64 5.55 5.26
CA SER A 23 -0.68 4.45 5.20
C SER A 23 -0.23 3.98 6.58
N ILE A 24 0.04 4.91 7.49
CA ILE A 24 0.43 4.60 8.88
C ILE A 24 -0.76 4.03 9.66
N GLY A 25 -1.96 4.59 9.49
CA GLY A 25 -3.19 4.08 10.09
C GLY A 25 -3.47 2.63 9.68
N VAL A 26 -3.37 2.32 8.39
CA VAL A 26 -3.56 0.97 7.82
C VAL A 26 -2.52 0.00 8.38
N ALA A 27 -1.23 0.37 8.38
CA ALA A 27 -0.18 -0.47 8.94
C ALA A 27 -0.38 -0.74 10.44
N CYS A 28 -0.77 0.28 11.20
CA CYS A 28 -0.98 0.12 12.63
C CYS A 28 -2.21 -0.75 12.95
N PHE A 29 -3.33 -0.49 12.28
CA PHE A 29 -4.53 -1.31 12.40
C PHE A 29 -4.20 -2.77 12.08
N ALA A 30 -3.51 -3.01 10.95
CA ALA A 30 -3.14 -4.33 10.52
C ALA A 30 -2.26 -5.05 11.56
N LYS A 31 -1.29 -4.33 12.13
CA LYS A 31 -0.42 -4.81 13.21
C LYS A 31 -1.23 -5.24 14.42
N LYS A 32 -2.11 -4.37 14.94
CA LYS A 32 -2.86 -4.62 16.18
C LYS A 32 -3.88 -5.75 15.99
N MET A 33 -4.55 -5.81 14.84
CA MET A 33 -5.64 -6.78 14.62
C MET A 33 -5.18 -8.14 14.13
N PHE A 34 -4.15 -8.20 13.29
CA PHE A 34 -3.83 -9.44 12.56
C PHE A 34 -2.47 -10.05 12.92
N SER A 35 -1.55 -9.32 13.55
CA SER A 35 -0.19 -9.82 13.76
C SER A 35 -0.11 -11.09 14.60
N GLN A 36 -0.90 -11.23 15.66
CA GLN A 36 -0.88 -12.44 16.50
C GLN A 36 -1.34 -13.67 15.71
N ARG A 37 -2.44 -13.54 14.96
CA ARG A 37 -2.98 -14.62 14.12
C ARG A 37 -2.00 -15.00 13.01
N ILE A 38 -1.38 -14.02 12.36
CA ILE A 38 -0.39 -14.24 11.31
C ILE A 38 0.88 -14.91 11.86
N LYS A 39 1.36 -14.50 13.06
CA LYS A 39 2.50 -15.14 13.73
C LYS A 39 2.23 -16.61 14.03
N ALA A 40 1.01 -16.95 14.48
CA ALA A 40 0.63 -18.32 14.83
C ALA A 40 0.70 -19.28 13.63
N LEU A 41 0.55 -18.77 12.40
CA LEU A 41 0.59 -19.58 11.17
C LEU A 41 2.02 -20.05 10.77
N SER A 42 3.05 -19.73 11.58
CA SER A 42 4.41 -20.28 11.48
C SER A 42 5.12 -20.14 10.11
N TYR A 43 4.67 -19.22 9.26
CA TYR A 43 5.20 -19.01 7.90
C TYR A 43 6.71 -18.72 7.86
N LYS A 44 7.26 -18.07 8.89
CA LYS A 44 8.68 -17.69 8.94
C LYS A 44 9.62 -18.89 8.81
N LYS A 45 9.29 -19.99 9.48
CA LYS A 45 10.12 -21.21 9.46
C LYS A 45 10.13 -21.87 8.07
N THR A 46 9.04 -21.73 7.31
CA THR A 46 8.87 -22.42 6.02
C THR A 46 9.30 -21.57 4.83
N LEU A 47 9.07 -20.26 4.87
CA LEU A 47 9.31 -19.36 3.75
C LEU A 47 10.58 -18.53 3.89
N GLY A 48 11.21 -18.50 5.07
CA GLY A 48 12.36 -17.64 5.34
C GLY A 48 12.02 -16.14 5.26
N ILE A 49 10.74 -15.78 5.44
CA ILE A 49 10.23 -14.41 5.39
C ILE A 49 9.49 -14.15 6.68
N ASP A 50 9.77 -13.04 7.35
CA ASP A 50 8.97 -12.62 8.49
C ASP A 50 7.59 -12.13 8.03
N PRO A 51 6.49 -12.84 8.33
CA PRO A 51 5.18 -12.50 7.82
C PRO A 51 4.63 -11.20 8.43
N ILE A 52 5.18 -10.75 9.56
CA ILE A 52 4.82 -9.46 10.16
C ILE A 52 5.52 -8.32 9.43
N LYS A 53 6.80 -8.48 9.09
CA LYS A 53 7.46 -7.50 8.20
C LYS A 53 6.71 -7.40 6.88
N LEU A 54 6.27 -8.51 6.31
CA LEU A 54 5.50 -8.53 5.06
C LEU A 54 4.16 -7.79 5.20
N LEU A 55 3.43 -8.02 6.30
CA LEU A 55 2.18 -7.31 6.60
C LEU A 55 2.42 -5.80 6.70
N LEU A 56 3.40 -5.37 7.49
CA LEU A 56 3.68 -3.95 7.74
C LEU A 56 4.16 -3.23 6.48
N LEU A 57 5.09 -3.84 5.75
CA LEU A 57 5.59 -3.31 4.48
C LEU A 57 4.49 -3.13 3.46
N SER A 58 3.68 -4.18 3.27
CA SER A 58 2.61 -4.15 2.28
C SER A 58 1.52 -3.16 2.69
N SER A 59 1.18 -3.08 3.99
CA SER A 59 0.19 -2.15 4.53
C SER A 59 0.62 -0.69 4.39
N ALA A 60 1.87 -0.37 4.73
CA ALA A 60 2.35 1.01 4.67
C ALA A 60 2.51 1.52 3.21
N LEU A 61 2.84 0.63 2.28
CA LEU A 61 3.15 1.01 0.90
C LEU A 61 2.05 0.67 -0.12
N HIS A 62 0.90 0.11 0.29
CA HIS A 62 -0.15 -0.30 -0.65
C HIS A 62 -0.57 0.84 -1.59
N ASP A 63 -0.69 2.04 -1.03
CA ASP A 63 -1.17 3.25 -1.71
C ASP A 63 -0.06 4.25 -2.06
N VAL A 64 1.22 3.88 -1.96
CA VAL A 64 2.33 4.82 -2.21
C VAL A 64 2.30 5.44 -3.62
N GLY A 65 1.71 4.75 -4.61
CA GLY A 65 1.46 5.30 -5.94
C GLY A 65 0.55 6.54 -5.98
N LYS A 66 -0.26 6.78 -4.94
CA LYS A 66 -1.05 8.02 -4.78
C LYS A 66 -0.19 9.25 -4.46
N ALA A 67 1.10 9.07 -4.17
CA ALA A 67 2.06 10.18 -4.04
C ALA A 67 2.33 10.94 -5.35
N SER A 68 1.57 10.69 -6.41
CA SER A 68 1.71 11.34 -7.71
C SER A 68 0.82 12.58 -7.82
N GLU A 69 1.35 13.66 -8.41
CA GLU A 69 0.54 14.84 -8.76
C GLU A 69 -0.61 14.50 -9.72
N TYR A 70 -0.54 13.36 -10.42
CA TYR A 70 -1.61 12.87 -11.28
C TYR A 70 -2.96 12.79 -10.54
N TYR A 71 -2.95 12.36 -9.27
CA TYR A 71 -4.15 12.25 -8.44
C TYR A 71 -4.60 13.57 -7.84
N TYR A 72 -3.70 14.55 -7.78
CA TYR A 72 -3.89 15.78 -7.03
C TYR A 72 -4.32 16.96 -7.93
N LYS A 73 -3.85 16.99 -9.18
CA LYS A 73 -4.23 18.01 -10.18
C LYS A 73 -5.74 18.12 -10.41
N PRO A 74 -6.51 17.03 -10.56
CA PRO A 74 -7.95 17.12 -10.79
C PRO A 74 -8.70 17.72 -9.59
N LEU A 75 -8.24 17.40 -8.38
CA LEU A 75 -8.80 17.96 -7.15
C LEU A 75 -8.64 19.47 -7.08
N ARG A 76 -7.47 20.01 -7.45
CA ARG A 76 -7.23 21.46 -7.53
C ARG A 76 -8.23 22.17 -8.45
N ASN A 77 -8.73 21.45 -9.46
CA ASN A 77 -9.70 21.94 -10.41
C ASN A 77 -11.16 21.64 -10.00
N GLY A 78 -11.40 21.19 -8.76
CA GLY A 78 -12.73 20.90 -8.23
C GLY A 78 -13.33 19.56 -8.68
N ILE A 79 -12.55 18.70 -9.32
CA ILE A 79 -13.02 17.40 -9.83
C ILE A 79 -12.77 16.33 -8.75
N GLN A 80 -13.76 16.12 -7.87
CA GLN A 80 -13.63 15.22 -6.71
C GLN A 80 -13.62 13.72 -7.07
N SER A 81 -14.16 13.34 -8.24
CA SER A 81 -14.37 11.94 -8.64
C SER A 81 -13.10 11.12 -8.93
N GLU A 82 -11.90 11.70 -8.78
CA GLU A 82 -10.67 11.18 -9.40
C GLU A 82 -9.62 10.58 -8.42
N ILE A 83 -9.75 10.74 -7.10
CA ILE A 83 -8.77 10.18 -6.13
C ILE A 83 -8.75 8.66 -6.13
N SER A 84 -9.89 8.05 -6.44
CA SER A 84 -10.10 6.60 -6.46
C SER A 84 -9.78 5.93 -7.80
N PHE A 85 -9.08 6.60 -8.74
CA PHE A 85 -8.73 5.98 -10.01
C PHE A 85 -7.72 4.83 -9.89
N GLY A 86 -8.03 3.72 -10.57
CA GLY A 86 -7.16 2.55 -10.67
C GLY A 86 -5.82 2.88 -11.35
N GLY A 87 -4.72 2.33 -10.82
CA GLY A 87 -3.36 2.51 -11.34
C GLY A 87 -2.32 2.67 -10.23
N HIS A 88 -2.66 3.34 -9.12
CA HIS A 88 -1.71 3.57 -8.02
C HIS A 88 -1.19 2.25 -7.44
N HIS A 89 -2.03 1.22 -7.27
CA HIS A 89 -1.60 -0.10 -6.79
C HIS A 89 -0.56 -0.76 -7.70
N ILE A 90 -0.65 -0.52 -9.02
CA ILE A 90 0.36 -0.99 -9.99
C ILE A 90 1.66 -0.22 -9.79
N VAL A 91 1.61 1.10 -9.64
CA VAL A 91 2.80 1.93 -9.37
C VAL A 91 3.45 1.57 -8.03
N SER A 92 2.66 1.38 -6.97
CA SER A 92 3.12 0.88 -5.68
C SER A 92 3.84 -0.47 -5.83
N GLY A 93 3.26 -1.39 -6.61
CA GLY A 93 3.88 -2.65 -6.96
C GLY A 93 5.20 -2.51 -7.73
N ILE A 94 5.27 -1.61 -8.71
CA ILE A 94 6.49 -1.36 -9.49
C ILE A 94 7.62 -0.86 -8.60
N ILE A 95 7.33 0.02 -7.63
CA ILE A 95 8.31 0.50 -6.66
C ILE A 95 8.88 -0.68 -5.85
N LEU A 96 8.00 -1.53 -5.31
CA LEU A 96 8.40 -2.72 -4.55
C LEU A 96 9.18 -3.75 -5.40
N TYR A 97 8.75 -3.96 -6.64
CA TYR A 97 9.43 -4.86 -7.56
C TYR A 97 10.83 -4.36 -7.89
N LYS A 98 11.00 -3.08 -8.23
CA LYS A 98 12.32 -2.50 -8.50
C LYS A 98 13.20 -2.57 -7.25
N ALA A 99 12.64 -2.30 -6.07
CA ALA A 99 13.33 -2.50 -4.80
C ALA A 99 13.84 -3.93 -4.61
N SER A 100 13.07 -4.95 -5.01
CA SER A 100 13.54 -6.34 -4.92
C SER A 100 14.80 -6.63 -5.75
N GLN A 101 15.05 -5.86 -6.82
CA GLN A 101 16.25 -5.99 -7.65
C GLN A 101 17.49 -5.39 -6.99
N TYR A 102 17.31 -4.42 -6.09
CA TYR A 102 18.41 -3.82 -5.32
C TYR A 102 18.72 -4.60 -4.03
N ALA A 103 17.90 -5.59 -3.66
CA ALA A 103 18.13 -6.41 -2.49
C ALA A 103 19.32 -7.37 -2.69
N SER A 104 20.34 -7.23 -1.85
CA SER A 104 21.56 -8.04 -1.85
C SER A 104 21.37 -9.43 -1.26
N ASN A 105 20.39 -9.61 -0.36
CA ASN A 105 20.06 -10.90 0.24
C ASN A 105 18.69 -11.44 -0.23
N ASN A 106 18.56 -12.77 -0.17
CA ASN A 106 17.37 -13.47 -0.63
C ASN A 106 16.14 -13.21 0.25
N GLU A 107 16.32 -12.94 1.54
CA GLU A 107 15.21 -12.64 2.46
C GLU A 107 14.47 -11.37 2.02
N HIS A 108 15.19 -10.24 1.87
CA HIS A 108 14.60 -8.98 1.42
C HIS A 108 14.05 -9.07 0.00
N ARG A 109 14.75 -9.77 -0.90
CA ARG A 109 14.27 -9.99 -2.27
C ARG A 109 12.92 -10.72 -2.26
N ASN A 110 12.78 -11.78 -1.47
CA ASN A 110 11.54 -12.53 -1.35
C ASN A 110 10.43 -11.75 -0.64
N LEU A 111 10.77 -11.00 0.40
CA LEU A 111 9.87 -10.09 1.11
C LEU A 111 9.26 -9.07 0.14
N LEU A 112 10.10 -8.35 -0.62
CA LEU A 112 9.69 -7.32 -1.58
C LEU A 112 8.92 -7.92 -2.77
N ARG A 113 9.30 -9.11 -3.24
CA ARG A 113 8.58 -9.84 -4.29
C ARG A 113 7.16 -10.21 -3.85
N LEU A 114 6.98 -10.76 -2.65
CA LEU A 114 5.64 -11.07 -2.12
C LEU A 114 4.84 -9.80 -1.85
N ALA A 115 5.47 -8.77 -1.28
CA ALA A 115 4.83 -7.48 -1.03
C ALA A 115 4.30 -6.86 -2.32
N THR A 116 5.08 -6.94 -3.40
CA THR A 116 4.64 -6.51 -4.74
C THR A 116 3.32 -7.17 -5.12
N LYS A 117 3.22 -8.51 -5.01
CA LYS A 117 2.01 -9.23 -5.39
C LYS A 117 0.82 -8.87 -4.53
N ILE A 118 1.04 -8.73 -3.21
CA ILE A 118 0.01 -8.31 -2.25
C ILE A 118 -0.52 -6.93 -2.61
N VAL A 119 0.37 -5.96 -2.76
CA VAL A 119 0.02 -4.56 -3.04
C VAL A 119 -0.67 -4.43 -4.39
N VAL A 120 -0.23 -5.10 -5.44
CA VAL A 120 -0.93 -5.00 -6.73
C VAL A 120 -2.34 -5.60 -6.66
N SER A 121 -2.55 -6.57 -5.76
CA SER A 121 -3.82 -7.29 -5.61
C SER A 121 -4.79 -6.64 -4.63
N HIS A 122 -4.42 -5.56 -3.92
CA HIS A 122 -5.25 -5.06 -2.81
C HIS A 122 -6.59 -4.47 -3.25
N HIS A 123 -6.68 -3.86 -4.45
CA HIS A 123 -7.98 -3.47 -5.04
C HIS A 123 -8.71 -4.63 -5.72
N GLN A 124 -7.99 -5.71 -6.05
CA GLN A 124 -8.41 -6.67 -7.08
C GLN A 124 -8.44 -8.11 -6.58
N ALA A 125 -8.95 -8.35 -5.37
CA ALA A 125 -8.92 -9.65 -4.71
C ALA A 125 -9.41 -10.88 -5.55
N PHE A 126 -9.97 -10.72 -6.76
CA PHE A 126 -10.39 -11.84 -7.61
C PHE A 126 -10.10 -11.88 -9.13
N LYS A 127 -9.47 -10.91 -9.81
CA LYS A 127 -8.92 -11.09 -11.20
C LYS A 127 -8.38 -9.79 -11.81
N LEU A 128 -7.10 -9.77 -12.16
CA LEU A 128 -6.52 -8.81 -13.10
C LEU A 128 -6.83 -9.27 -14.54
N ASN A 129 -7.99 -8.89 -15.09
CA ASN A 129 -8.23 -9.01 -16.54
C ASN A 129 -7.74 -7.75 -17.26
N ILE A 130 -6.42 -7.58 -17.32
CA ILE A 130 -5.76 -6.40 -17.92
C ILE A 130 -5.89 -6.39 -19.46
N HIS A 131 -6.28 -7.51 -20.06
CA HIS A 131 -6.28 -7.72 -21.51
C HIS A 131 -7.35 -6.95 -22.30
N LYS A 132 -8.30 -6.25 -21.66
CA LYS A 132 -9.34 -5.49 -22.38
C LYS A 132 -9.23 -3.96 -22.31
N ASP A 133 -8.39 -3.40 -21.43
CA ASP A 133 -8.24 -1.94 -21.22
C ASP A 133 -6.76 -1.49 -21.17
N SER A 134 -5.85 -2.26 -21.77
CA SER A 134 -4.40 -2.13 -21.57
C SER A 134 -3.88 -0.72 -21.82
N ASP A 135 -4.21 -0.10 -22.95
CA ASP A 135 -3.52 1.11 -23.40
C ASP A 135 -3.88 2.34 -22.56
N LYS A 136 -5.16 2.47 -22.16
CA LYS A 136 -5.62 3.53 -21.26
C LYS A 136 -5.04 3.36 -19.85
N LEU A 137 -5.02 2.12 -19.35
CA LEU A 137 -4.43 1.82 -18.05
C LEU A 137 -2.93 2.11 -18.07
N ILE A 138 -2.23 1.71 -19.12
CA ILE A 138 -0.78 1.95 -19.28
C ILE A 138 -0.50 3.44 -19.33
N GLY A 139 -1.17 4.20 -20.20
CA GLY A 139 -0.99 5.65 -20.26
C GLY A 139 -1.23 6.33 -18.90
N ARG A 140 -2.20 5.82 -18.13
CA ARG A 140 -2.44 6.28 -16.76
C ARG A 140 -1.29 5.93 -15.81
N VAL A 141 -0.84 4.68 -15.77
CA VAL A 141 0.28 4.25 -14.91
C VAL A 141 1.56 5.02 -15.26
N GLU A 142 1.82 5.25 -16.55
CA GLU A 142 2.93 6.10 -17.01
C GLU A 142 2.81 7.53 -16.50
N GLY A 143 1.61 8.13 -16.60
CA GLY A 143 1.32 9.46 -16.07
C GLY A 143 1.58 9.53 -14.57
N ILE A 144 1.07 8.56 -13.80
CA ILE A 144 1.29 8.46 -12.35
C ILE A 144 2.80 8.41 -12.06
N CYS A 145 3.55 7.54 -12.74
CA CYS A 145 4.99 7.39 -12.53
C CYS A 145 5.79 8.64 -12.88
N LYS A 146 5.47 9.34 -13.97
CA LYS A 146 6.15 10.59 -14.39
C LYS A 146 5.98 11.70 -13.35
N GLU A 147 4.87 11.68 -12.64
CA GLU A 147 4.46 12.72 -11.70
C GLU A 147 4.61 12.33 -10.22
N LEU A 148 5.33 11.23 -9.93
CA LEU A 148 5.59 10.80 -8.56
C LEU A 148 6.39 11.86 -7.77
N ARG A 149 5.86 12.22 -6.61
CA ARG A 149 6.49 13.13 -5.66
C ARG A 149 7.35 12.34 -4.67
N VAL A 150 8.61 12.14 -5.06
CA VAL A 150 9.57 11.31 -4.32
C VAL A 150 9.83 11.82 -2.89
N ASP A 151 9.75 13.13 -2.66
CA ASP A 151 9.86 13.76 -1.35
C ASP A 151 8.82 13.24 -0.36
N TRP A 152 7.57 13.05 -0.79
CA TRP A 152 6.51 12.50 0.06
C TRP A 152 6.67 11.01 0.32
N ILE A 153 7.17 10.26 -0.65
CA ILE A 153 7.51 8.85 -0.45
C ILE A 153 8.62 8.73 0.60
N LYS A 154 9.65 9.59 0.54
CA LYS A 154 10.72 9.63 1.56
C LYS A 154 10.16 9.93 2.94
N LYS A 155 9.30 10.93 3.09
CA LYS A 155 8.62 11.23 4.37
C LYS A 155 7.84 10.03 4.91
N LEU A 156 7.08 9.34 4.05
CA LEU A 156 6.38 8.11 4.45
C LEU A 156 7.36 7.04 4.96
N LEU A 157 8.46 6.81 4.25
CA LEU A 157 9.48 5.85 4.68
C LEU A 157 10.11 6.23 6.02
N ASP A 158 10.41 7.52 6.25
CA ASP A 158 10.92 8.02 7.52
C ASP A 158 9.93 7.75 8.67
N GLU A 159 8.63 7.98 8.46
CA GLU A 159 7.60 7.70 9.46
C GLU A 159 7.46 6.20 9.76
N THR A 160 7.62 5.33 8.75
CA THR A 160 7.64 3.88 8.96
C THR A 160 8.87 3.41 9.74
N LEU A 161 10.01 4.07 9.55
CA LEU A 161 11.25 3.76 10.27
C LEU A 161 11.15 4.17 11.75
N LYS A 162 10.68 5.39 12.03
CA LYS A 162 10.46 5.89 13.40
C LYS A 162 9.58 4.96 14.22
N ARG A 163 8.54 4.39 13.60
CA ARG A 163 7.59 3.46 14.23
C ARG A 163 8.03 2.00 14.24
N MET A 164 9.24 1.73 13.74
CA MET A 164 9.78 0.38 13.60
C MET A 164 8.86 -0.55 12.79
N TYR A 165 8.13 -0.01 11.81
CA TYR A 165 7.32 -0.80 10.88
C TYR A 165 8.20 -1.42 9.81
N LEU A 166 9.20 -0.66 9.35
CA LEU A 166 10.25 -1.09 8.45
C LEU A 166 11.61 -0.98 9.14
N ASP A 167 12.51 -1.90 8.83
CA ASP A 167 13.91 -1.80 9.27
C ASP A 167 14.73 -0.88 8.34
N SER A 168 15.89 -0.46 8.83
CA SER A 168 16.78 0.48 8.12
C SER A 168 17.28 -0.07 6.79
N GLU A 169 17.47 -1.38 6.68
CA GLU A 169 17.91 -2.04 5.43
C GLU A 169 16.81 -1.98 4.37
N THR A 170 15.57 -2.34 4.72
CA THR A 170 14.40 -2.25 3.84
C THR A 170 14.18 -0.82 3.36
N VAL A 171 14.25 0.16 4.27
CA VAL A 171 14.12 1.59 3.93
C VAL A 171 15.24 2.03 2.98
N LYS A 172 16.49 1.63 3.24
CA LYS A 172 17.64 1.94 2.37
C LYS A 172 17.45 1.40 0.95
N ILE A 173 16.98 0.15 0.80
CA ILE A 173 16.70 -0.47 -0.51
C ILE A 173 15.60 0.31 -1.25
N LEU A 174 14.54 0.72 -0.55
CA LEU A 174 13.46 1.52 -1.13
C LEU A 174 13.94 2.90 -1.56
N LEU A 175 14.79 3.56 -0.76
CA LEU A 175 15.39 4.86 -1.11
C LEU A 175 16.30 4.77 -2.35
N GLN A 176 17.11 3.70 -2.47
CA GLN A 176 17.95 3.47 -3.65
C GLN A 176 17.10 3.35 -4.94
N THR A 177 15.92 2.72 -4.83
CA THR A 177 14.97 2.59 -5.93
C THR A 177 14.47 3.95 -6.41
N LEU A 178 14.27 4.90 -5.50
CA LEU A 178 13.79 6.24 -5.81
C LEU A 178 14.89 7.16 -6.38
N GLN A 179 16.17 6.87 -6.12
CA GLN A 179 17.32 7.64 -6.61
C GLN A 179 17.70 7.31 -8.06
N ASN A 180 17.36 6.11 -8.54
CA ASN A 180 17.55 5.71 -9.93
C ASN A 180 16.20 5.57 -10.64
N PRO A 181 15.46 6.68 -10.86
CA PRO A 181 14.22 6.62 -11.60
C PRO A 181 14.61 6.43 -13.06
N ASP A 182 14.81 5.18 -13.48
CA ASP A 182 14.82 4.80 -14.88
C ASP A 182 13.40 5.01 -15.42
N ARG A 183 13.05 6.29 -15.66
CA ARG A 183 11.71 6.77 -16.03
C ARG A 183 11.29 6.24 -17.41
N GLY A 184 12.26 5.96 -18.29
CA GLY A 184 12.03 5.33 -19.59
C GLY A 184 11.84 3.81 -19.49
N GLY A 185 12.54 3.14 -18.57
CA GLY A 185 12.34 1.73 -18.29
C GLY A 185 11.10 1.41 -17.47
N ILE A 186 10.44 2.40 -16.83
CA ILE A 186 9.15 2.19 -16.15
C ILE A 186 8.07 1.67 -17.11
N CYS A 187 7.99 2.15 -18.35
CA CYS A 187 6.99 1.68 -19.33
C CYS A 187 7.24 0.22 -19.77
N LYS A 188 8.50 -0.12 -20.07
CA LYS A 188 8.91 -1.50 -20.40
C LYS A 188 8.75 -2.42 -19.19
N ALA A 189 9.01 -1.89 -17.99
CA ALA A 189 8.76 -2.52 -16.71
C ALA A 189 7.25 -2.66 -16.42
N ILE A 190 6.36 -1.76 -16.83
CA ILE A 190 4.91 -1.95 -16.64
C ILE A 190 4.46 -3.20 -17.38
N TYR A 191 4.77 -3.33 -18.68
CA TYR A 191 4.42 -4.53 -19.45
C TYR A 191 5.11 -5.80 -18.93
N SER A 192 6.43 -5.76 -18.73
CA SER A 192 7.20 -6.93 -18.30
C SER A 192 6.88 -7.31 -16.85
N ASN A 193 6.59 -6.34 -15.99
CA ASN A 193 6.39 -6.57 -14.57
C ASN A 193 4.93 -6.87 -14.25
N VAL A 194 3.95 -6.30 -14.95
CA VAL A 194 2.55 -6.70 -14.77
C VAL A 194 2.37 -8.15 -15.17
N ASP A 195 2.94 -8.56 -16.31
CA ASP A 195 3.01 -9.97 -16.69
C ASP A 195 3.78 -10.80 -15.67
N TYR A 196 4.92 -10.32 -15.17
CA TYR A 196 5.66 -10.99 -14.09
C TYR A 196 4.82 -11.16 -12.82
N ILE A 197 4.13 -10.11 -12.35
CA ILE A 197 3.28 -10.12 -11.15
C ILE A 197 2.15 -11.13 -11.30
N ASN A 198 1.54 -11.18 -12.49
CA ASN A 198 0.52 -12.17 -12.83
C ASN A 198 1.11 -13.60 -12.85
N ARG A 199 2.30 -13.77 -13.42
CA ARG A 199 3.02 -15.06 -13.54
C ARG A 199 3.78 -15.48 -12.29
N LEU A 200 3.80 -14.68 -11.22
CA LEU A 200 4.41 -15.07 -9.95
C LEU A 200 3.71 -16.31 -9.41
N ASN A 201 4.27 -17.48 -9.70
CA ASN A 201 3.81 -18.76 -9.19
C ASN A 201 4.09 -18.79 -7.69
N LEU A 202 3.02 -18.77 -6.90
CA LEU A 202 3.09 -18.95 -5.46
C LEU A 202 2.91 -20.44 -5.17
N ASN A 203 3.81 -21.03 -4.39
CA ASN A 203 3.56 -22.35 -3.84
C ASN A 203 2.36 -22.31 -2.87
N GLY A 204 1.84 -23.48 -2.47
CA GLY A 204 0.63 -23.55 -1.65
C GLY A 204 0.70 -22.78 -0.32
N ILE A 205 1.89 -22.64 0.27
CA ILE A 205 2.09 -21.91 1.54
C ILE A 205 2.19 -20.41 1.27
N GLU A 206 2.94 -20.00 0.25
CA GLU A 206 3.00 -18.60 -0.19
C GLU A 206 1.63 -18.08 -0.60
N LEU A 207 0.81 -18.89 -1.28
CA LEU A 207 -0.54 -18.51 -1.68
C LEU A 207 -1.45 -18.26 -0.47
N LYS A 208 -1.32 -19.10 0.57
CA LYS A 208 -2.05 -18.90 1.85
C LYS A 208 -1.61 -17.63 2.56
N LEU A 209 -0.30 -17.40 2.65
CA LEU A 209 0.25 -16.18 3.25
C LEU A 209 -0.18 -14.92 2.49
N PHE A 210 -0.05 -14.94 1.15
CA PHE A 210 -0.51 -13.89 0.26
C PHE A 210 -1.99 -13.55 0.50
N ARG A 211 -2.89 -14.54 0.47
CA ARG A 211 -4.32 -14.31 0.68
C ARG A 211 -4.61 -13.75 2.07
N THR A 212 -3.93 -14.26 3.09
CA THR A 212 -4.09 -13.81 4.48
C THR A 212 -3.69 -12.35 4.64
N ILE A 213 -2.52 -11.95 4.12
CA ILE A 213 -2.03 -10.57 4.24
C ILE A 213 -2.84 -9.62 3.34
N THR A 214 -3.15 -10.02 2.10
CA THR A 214 -4.00 -9.19 1.22
C THR A 214 -5.37 -8.95 1.86
N GLY A 215 -5.99 -9.97 2.44
CA GLY A 215 -7.26 -9.82 3.17
C GLY A 215 -7.14 -8.89 4.37
N ALA A 216 -6.07 -9.02 5.16
CA ALA A 216 -5.80 -8.11 6.28
C ALA A 216 -5.66 -6.66 5.82
N ILE A 217 -4.95 -6.40 4.72
CA ILE A 217 -4.78 -5.04 4.17
C ILE A 217 -6.10 -4.48 3.68
N ILE A 218 -6.89 -5.25 2.93
CA ILE A 218 -8.21 -4.81 2.44
C ILE A 218 -9.09 -4.40 3.62
N ILE A 219 -9.21 -5.26 4.64
CA ILE A 219 -10.02 -4.94 5.82
C ILE A 219 -9.50 -3.68 6.51
N SER A 220 -8.18 -3.54 6.64
CA SER A 220 -7.55 -2.40 7.30
C SER A 220 -7.78 -1.09 6.53
N ASP A 221 -7.57 -1.08 5.21
CA ASP A 221 -7.80 0.08 4.33
C ASP A 221 -9.24 0.56 4.40
N TYR A 222 -10.22 -0.36 4.23
CA TYR A 222 -11.63 -0.01 4.31
C TYR A 222 -12.04 0.57 5.67
N ILE A 223 -11.58 -0.02 6.77
CA ILE A 223 -11.92 0.46 8.12
C ILE A 223 -11.27 1.83 8.38
N VAL A 224 -9.98 1.98 8.11
CA VAL A 224 -9.25 3.24 8.34
C VAL A 224 -9.84 4.37 7.50
N ALA A 225 -10.04 4.14 6.21
CA ALA A 225 -10.64 5.12 5.32
C ALA A 225 -12.08 5.49 5.74
N SER A 226 -12.86 4.54 6.25
CA SER A 226 -14.23 4.78 6.73
C SER A 226 -14.25 5.67 7.99
N ILE A 227 -13.35 5.41 8.95
CA ILE A 227 -13.27 6.20 10.18
C ILE A 227 -12.81 7.63 9.90
N ASN A 228 -11.77 7.78 9.09
CA ASN A 228 -11.16 9.08 8.82
C ASN A 228 -12.05 9.97 7.94
N ARG A 229 -12.82 9.38 7.02
CA ARG A 229 -13.84 10.12 6.25
C ARG A 229 -15.09 10.47 7.04
N LYS A 230 -15.30 9.87 8.21
CA LYS A 230 -16.58 9.89 8.94
C LYS A 230 -17.77 9.39 8.08
N GLU A 231 -17.48 8.67 7.01
CA GLU A 231 -18.44 8.08 6.09
C GLU A 231 -18.45 6.58 6.35
N LYS A 232 -19.53 6.08 6.98
CA LYS A 232 -19.61 4.67 7.36
C LYS A 232 -19.94 3.81 6.15
N SER A 233 -18.91 3.38 5.42
CA SER A 233 -19.06 2.34 4.38
C SER A 233 -19.72 1.11 4.98
N LEU A 234 -20.78 0.58 4.34
CA LEU A 234 -21.45 -0.64 4.78
C LEU A 234 -20.47 -1.80 4.96
N LEU A 235 -19.49 -1.92 4.06
CA LEU A 235 -18.47 -2.96 4.14
C LEU A 235 -17.56 -2.79 5.37
N ALA A 236 -17.17 -1.55 5.68
CA ALA A 236 -16.40 -1.27 6.88
C ALA A 236 -17.19 -1.59 8.15
N GLN A 237 -18.49 -1.26 8.19
CA GLN A 237 -19.38 -1.63 9.31
C GLN A 237 -19.46 -3.15 9.50
N LEU A 238 -19.60 -3.91 8.40
CA LEU A 238 -19.63 -5.38 8.45
C LEU A 238 -18.33 -5.94 9.02
N PHE A 239 -17.16 -5.45 8.57
CA PHE A 239 -15.87 -5.88 9.13
C PHE A 239 -15.70 -5.50 10.59
N MET A 240 -16.13 -4.31 10.99
CA MET A 240 -16.08 -3.87 12.38
C MET A 240 -16.95 -4.77 13.28
N ASN A 241 -18.15 -5.14 12.82
CA ASN A 241 -19.03 -6.05 13.54
C ASN A 241 -18.41 -7.45 13.68
N GLU A 242 -17.84 -7.99 12.60
CA GLU A 242 -17.17 -9.29 12.60
C GLU A 242 -15.95 -9.30 13.54
N LEU A 243 -15.20 -8.20 13.57
CA LEU A 243 -14.06 -8.01 14.46
C LEU A 243 -14.46 -7.60 15.89
N LYS A 244 -15.76 -7.39 16.15
CA LYS A 244 -16.32 -6.93 17.43
C LYS A 244 -15.68 -5.62 17.93
N LEU A 245 -15.48 -4.67 17.02
CA LEU A 245 -14.85 -3.38 17.30
C LEU A 245 -15.91 -2.27 17.39
N SER A 246 -15.80 -1.40 18.40
CA SER A 246 -16.57 -0.16 18.48
C SER A 246 -15.83 1.02 17.85
N ASP A 247 -16.57 2.04 17.41
CA ASP A 247 -16.00 3.28 16.86
C ASP A 247 -15.00 3.94 17.84
N GLU A 248 -15.29 3.91 19.14
CA GLU A 248 -14.44 4.49 20.18
C GLU A 248 -13.11 3.76 20.30
N VAL A 249 -13.14 2.42 20.36
CA VAL A 249 -11.93 1.59 20.42
C VAL A 249 -11.06 1.83 19.20
N LEU A 250 -11.67 1.94 18.03
CA LEU A 250 -10.97 2.20 16.77
C LEU A 250 -10.31 3.58 16.72
N ARG A 251 -11.05 4.62 17.12
CA ARG A 251 -10.53 5.99 17.18
C ARG A 251 -9.36 6.09 18.15
N LYS A 252 -9.50 5.50 19.35
CA LYS A 252 -8.41 5.42 20.31
C LYS A 252 -7.22 4.68 19.72
N MET A 253 -7.47 3.52 19.10
CA MET A 253 -6.42 2.71 18.49
C MET A 253 -5.62 3.48 17.44
N LEU A 254 -6.30 4.17 16.50
CA LEU A 254 -5.66 4.97 15.45
C LEU A 254 -4.99 6.23 16.02
N SER A 255 -5.62 6.88 17.01
CA SER A 255 -5.03 8.02 17.71
C SER A 255 -3.72 7.63 18.38
N ASP A 256 -3.65 6.49 19.08
CA ASP A 256 -2.43 6.01 19.72
C ASP A 256 -1.32 5.77 18.67
N CYS A 257 -1.68 5.22 17.50
CA CYS A 257 -0.72 4.97 16.41
C CYS A 257 -0.17 6.24 15.76
N ILE A 258 -0.98 7.31 15.73
CA ILE A 258 -0.60 8.62 15.22
C ILE A 258 0.11 9.43 16.31
N ALA A 259 -0.21 9.21 17.60
CA ALA A 259 0.39 9.92 18.73
C ALA A 259 1.75 9.37 19.16
N GLU A 260 2.10 8.11 18.83
CA GLU A 260 3.44 7.50 19.01
C GLU A 260 4.58 8.24 18.23
N THR A 261 4.40 9.50 17.81
CA THR A 261 5.37 10.32 17.07
C THR A 261 6.13 11.35 17.91
N TYR A 262 5.91 11.42 19.22
CA TYR A 262 6.53 12.42 20.09
C TYR A 262 7.19 11.80 21.31
#